data_AF-A0A5M9K3S2-F1
#
_entry.id   AF-A0A5M9K3S2-F1
#
_cell.length_a   1.000
_cell.length_b   1.000
_cell.length_c   1.000
_cell.angle_alpha   90.00
_cell.angle_beta   90.00
_cell.angle_gamma   90.00
#
_symmetry.space_group_name_H-M   'P 1'
#
loop_
_entity.id
_entity.type
_entity.pdbx_description
1 polymer ?
#
loop_
_entity_poly.entity_id
_entity_poly.type
_entity_poly.pdbx_seq_one_letter_code
_entity_poly.pdbx_strand_id
1 'polypeptide(L)'
;MNGVSIPSSLDASDYDPIDHLNTIFSHPSTLTSINQTAFALQTHQDELSSNITNLVALQAYNDDSSLKRMQSAKSELADLFRKIESVRTRAIQTEQTITSMTADIKRLDGTKKNLTLSMTALKRLQMLTTAYEQLRGLAKTRQYRECASLLQAVLQLMKHFNSYRSIDQIATLSRGVSELQRELLEQVCEDFEMAFAKGEVGGKKAVLAESCLVMDALGDNARARLVTWYVNTQLREYRQVFRGNDEAGSLDNIGRRYSWFRRMLKTFEDEHAGIFPTGWRVNEVLANAFCEGTRDDFKGILERSMRRTDGGRIDVNLLLSCLQETMDFEQSLEKRFAAGTRASIDTLSSLEDKPLTFHGSISEAFEPYLSLWVDSQDKQLATMIPKYRIQPLLAADEEFSPQAVIPSSIELFHFYKTSLAQCAKLSTSERLLDFSKILAKYLDQYAQQVLLFFLQGAGGPSLEHTILVLNTADYWHTKHSTIGR
;
A
#
# COMPACT_ATOMS: atom_id res chain seq x y z
N MET A 1 -40.25 -58.00 -88.86
CA MET A 1 -40.91 -58.30 -87.57
C MET A 1 -41.36 -56.99 -86.97
N ASN A 2 -42.61 -56.93 -86.54
CA ASN A 2 -43.34 -55.75 -86.07
C ASN A 2 -42.63 -55.05 -84.89
N GLY A 3 -42.59 -53.73 -84.96
CA GLY A 3 -42.44 -52.83 -83.82
C GLY A 3 -43.26 -51.58 -84.12
N VAL A 4 -44.48 -51.52 -83.59
CA VAL A 4 -45.39 -50.37 -83.69
C VAL A 4 -44.73 -49.22 -82.92
N SER A 5 -44.31 -48.17 -83.63
CA SER A 5 -43.81 -46.93 -83.05
C SER A 5 -44.95 -46.22 -82.33
N ILE A 6 -44.85 -46.13 -81.00
CA ILE A 6 -45.73 -45.32 -80.16
C ILE A 6 -45.30 -43.87 -80.35
N PRO A 7 -46.18 -42.95 -80.78
CA PRO A 7 -45.75 -41.65 -81.24
C PRO A 7 -45.30 -40.72 -80.10
N SER A 8 -44.27 -39.91 -80.39
CA SER A 8 -43.66 -38.95 -79.48
C SER A 8 -44.61 -37.80 -79.10
N SER A 9 -44.53 -37.32 -77.84
CA SER A 9 -45.25 -36.13 -77.36
C SER A 9 -45.04 -34.92 -78.28
N LEU A 10 -46.07 -34.07 -78.45
CA LEU A 10 -46.01 -32.84 -79.26
C LEU A 10 -44.88 -31.89 -78.84
N ASP A 11 -44.43 -31.98 -77.59
CA ASP A 11 -43.35 -31.14 -77.03
C ASP A 11 -41.95 -31.78 -77.16
N ALA A 12 -41.82 -32.93 -77.83
CA ALA A 12 -40.53 -33.59 -78.03
C ALA A 12 -39.67 -32.82 -79.06
N SER A 13 -38.36 -32.70 -78.82
CA SER A 13 -37.42 -32.04 -79.74
C SER A 13 -37.31 -32.74 -81.10
N ASP A 14 -37.57 -34.04 -81.13
CA ASP A 14 -37.38 -34.92 -82.28
C ASP A 14 -38.75 -35.32 -82.88
N TYR A 15 -39.76 -34.48 -82.69
CA TYR A 15 -41.13 -34.73 -83.10
C TYR A 15 -41.24 -35.00 -84.61
N ASP A 16 -41.64 -36.21 -84.99
CA ASP A 16 -41.99 -36.55 -86.37
C ASP A 16 -43.52 -36.47 -86.57
N PRO A 17 -44.03 -35.47 -87.32
CA PRO A 17 -45.46 -35.35 -87.60
C PRO A 17 -46.02 -36.56 -88.35
N ILE A 18 -45.19 -37.30 -89.09
CA ILE A 18 -45.61 -38.47 -89.88
C ILE A 18 -46.10 -39.59 -88.95
N ASP A 19 -45.45 -39.80 -87.81
CA ASP A 19 -45.84 -40.83 -86.84
C ASP A 19 -47.25 -40.57 -86.28
N HIS A 20 -47.55 -39.32 -85.90
CA HIS A 20 -48.90 -38.96 -85.45
C HIS A 20 -49.94 -39.00 -86.57
N LEU A 21 -49.60 -38.53 -87.77
CA LEU A 21 -50.50 -38.63 -88.92
C LEU A 21 -50.85 -40.09 -89.23
N ASN A 22 -49.89 -41.01 -89.14
CA ASN A 22 -50.11 -42.45 -89.31
C ASN A 22 -51.00 -43.04 -88.19
N THR A 23 -50.92 -42.52 -86.96
CA THR A 23 -51.85 -42.95 -85.89
C THR A 23 -53.26 -42.41 -86.07
N ILE A 24 -53.42 -41.15 -86.48
CA ILE A 24 -54.72 -40.51 -86.72
C ILE A 24 -55.42 -41.13 -87.94
N PHE A 25 -54.65 -41.44 -89.00
CA PHE A 25 -55.14 -42.07 -90.23
C PHE A 25 -54.75 -43.54 -90.36
N SER A 26 -54.96 -44.32 -89.31
CA SER A 26 -54.53 -45.72 -89.22
C SER A 26 -55.24 -46.70 -90.17
N HIS A 27 -56.33 -46.30 -90.82
CA HIS A 27 -57.05 -47.15 -91.80
C HIS A 27 -57.69 -46.30 -92.91
N PRO A 28 -57.73 -46.71 -94.19
CA PRO A 28 -58.36 -45.97 -95.30
C PRO A 28 -59.74 -45.36 -95.05
N SER A 29 -60.59 -45.92 -94.18
CA SER A 29 -61.87 -45.32 -93.78
C SER A 29 -61.75 -44.03 -92.96
N THR A 30 -60.60 -43.79 -92.33
CA THR A 30 -60.29 -42.55 -91.59
C THR A 30 -59.79 -41.41 -92.50
N LEU A 31 -59.42 -41.71 -93.75
CA LEU A 31 -59.03 -40.68 -94.71
C LEU A 31 -60.18 -39.73 -95.07
N THR A 32 -61.44 -40.11 -94.82
CA THR A 32 -62.58 -39.19 -94.98
C THR A 32 -62.57 -38.04 -93.97
N SER A 33 -61.90 -38.16 -92.81
CA SER A 33 -61.81 -37.08 -91.81
C SER A 33 -60.59 -36.17 -91.97
N ILE A 34 -59.78 -36.34 -93.04
CA ILE A 34 -58.59 -35.51 -93.33
C ILE A 34 -58.89 -34.01 -93.30
N ASN A 35 -60.00 -33.61 -93.93
CA ASN A 35 -60.37 -32.20 -94.05
C ASN A 35 -60.74 -31.62 -92.68
N GLN A 36 -61.35 -32.42 -91.80
CA GLN A 36 -61.76 -31.98 -90.47
C GLN A 36 -60.54 -31.81 -89.54
N THR A 37 -59.59 -32.75 -89.57
CA THR A 37 -58.33 -32.64 -88.80
C THR A 37 -57.42 -31.55 -89.33
N ALA A 38 -57.34 -31.35 -90.65
CA ALA A 38 -56.60 -30.24 -91.25
C ALA A 38 -57.20 -28.89 -90.82
N PHE A 39 -58.54 -28.77 -90.81
CA PHE A 39 -59.21 -27.57 -90.32
C PHE A 39 -58.96 -27.31 -88.83
N ALA A 40 -58.98 -28.34 -87.98
CA ALA A 40 -58.69 -28.22 -86.56
C ALA A 40 -57.24 -27.79 -86.30
N LEU A 41 -56.26 -28.38 -87.01
CA LEU A 41 -54.85 -27.99 -86.92
C LEU A 41 -54.62 -26.57 -87.42
N GLN A 42 -55.25 -26.17 -88.53
CA GLN A 42 -55.19 -24.80 -89.03
C GLN A 42 -55.77 -23.81 -88.02
N THR A 43 -56.92 -24.13 -87.41
CA THR A 43 -57.54 -23.30 -86.37
C THR A 43 -56.61 -23.13 -85.17
N HIS A 44 -55.99 -24.22 -84.70
CA HIS A 44 -55.05 -24.16 -83.59
C HIS A 44 -53.75 -23.41 -83.95
N GLN A 45 -53.24 -23.57 -85.17
CA GLN A 45 -52.09 -22.81 -85.67
C GLN A 45 -52.39 -21.30 -85.70
N ASP A 46 -53.57 -20.93 -86.20
CA ASP A 46 -54.01 -19.54 -86.30
C ASP A 46 -54.21 -18.93 -84.90
N GLU A 47 -54.79 -19.68 -83.96
CA GLU A 47 -54.93 -19.27 -82.56
C GLU A 47 -53.57 -19.10 -81.86
N LEU A 48 -52.64 -20.05 -82.05
CA LEU A 48 -51.30 -19.97 -81.48
C LEU A 48 -50.52 -18.79 -82.07
N SER A 49 -50.62 -18.57 -83.38
CA SER A 49 -50.00 -17.44 -84.07
C SER A 49 -50.59 -16.11 -83.59
N SER A 50 -51.90 -16.03 -83.36
CA SER A 50 -52.55 -14.86 -82.76
C SER A 50 -52.03 -14.60 -81.34
N ASN A 51 -51.91 -15.64 -80.51
CA ASN A 51 -51.38 -15.53 -79.15
C ASN A 51 -49.91 -15.09 -79.12
N ILE A 52 -49.05 -15.67 -79.97
CA ILE A 52 -47.64 -15.27 -80.11
C ILE A 52 -47.57 -13.80 -80.56
N THR A 53 -48.36 -13.40 -81.55
CA THR A 53 -48.36 -12.03 -82.05
C THR A 53 -48.80 -11.04 -80.97
N ASN A 54 -49.81 -11.38 -80.19
CA ASN A 54 -50.27 -10.57 -79.05
C ASN A 54 -49.20 -10.45 -77.96
N LEU A 55 -48.51 -11.54 -77.60
CA LEU A 55 -47.45 -11.51 -76.59
C LEU A 55 -46.24 -10.69 -77.06
N VAL A 56 -45.84 -10.84 -78.33
CA VAL A 56 -44.75 -10.03 -78.92
C VAL A 56 -45.14 -8.55 -78.98
N ALA A 57 -46.39 -8.22 -79.33
CA ALA A 57 -46.88 -6.85 -79.32
C ALA A 57 -46.89 -6.23 -77.91
N LEU A 58 -47.33 -6.99 -76.89
CA LEU A 58 -47.29 -6.56 -75.48
C LEU A 58 -45.85 -6.35 -74.99
N GLN A 59 -44.92 -7.22 -75.38
CA GLN A 59 -43.51 -7.09 -75.00
C GLN A 59 -42.83 -5.90 -75.67
N ALA A 60 -43.06 -5.67 -76.97
CA ALA A 60 -42.55 -4.51 -77.70
C ALA A 60 -43.03 -3.17 -77.09
N TYR A 61 -44.27 -3.12 -76.61
CA TYR A 61 -44.82 -1.93 -75.95
C TYR A 61 -44.22 -1.71 -74.54
N ASN A 62 -43.96 -2.80 -73.81
CA ASN A 62 -43.34 -2.74 -72.48
C ASN A 62 -41.88 -2.32 -72.53
N ASP A 63 -41.11 -2.77 -73.53
CA ASP A 63 -39.70 -2.38 -73.70
C ASP A 63 -39.55 -0.88 -73.95
N ASP A 64 -40.37 -0.28 -74.83
CA ASP A 64 -40.38 1.17 -75.05
C ASP A 64 -40.81 1.95 -73.79
N SER A 65 -41.78 1.43 -73.03
CA SER A 65 -42.19 2.03 -71.75
C SER A 65 -41.11 1.96 -70.68
N SER A 66 -40.34 0.86 -70.64
CA SER A 66 -39.26 0.65 -69.67
C SER A 66 -38.05 1.53 -69.99
N LEU A 67 -37.71 1.69 -71.27
CA LEU A 67 -36.68 2.61 -71.74
C LEU A 67 -37.05 4.06 -71.42
N LYS A 68 -38.31 4.46 -71.65
CA LYS A 68 -38.80 5.80 -71.28
C LYS A 68 -38.74 6.05 -69.77
N ARG A 69 -39.14 5.07 -68.94
CA ARG A 69 -39.03 5.15 -67.48
C ARG A 69 -37.57 5.27 -67.02
N MET A 70 -36.67 4.50 -67.62
CA MET A 70 -35.24 4.55 -67.31
C MET A 70 -34.60 5.89 -67.71
N GLN A 71 -34.99 6.44 -68.87
CA GLN A 71 -34.57 7.78 -69.29
C GLN A 71 -35.11 8.88 -68.38
N SER A 72 -36.39 8.79 -67.96
CA SER A 72 -36.98 9.71 -66.96
C SER A 72 -36.24 9.65 -65.63
N ALA A 73 -36.02 8.44 -65.10
CA ALA A 73 -35.27 8.25 -63.85
C ALA A 73 -33.85 8.80 -63.95
N LYS A 74 -33.15 8.60 -65.08
CA LYS A 74 -31.82 9.18 -65.32
C LYS A 74 -31.86 10.71 -65.34
N SER A 75 -32.89 11.31 -65.93
CA SER A 75 -33.07 12.77 -65.94
C SER A 75 -33.36 13.31 -64.54
N GLU A 76 -34.27 12.68 -63.80
CA GLU A 76 -34.61 13.06 -62.43
C GLU A 76 -33.41 12.94 -61.48
N LEU A 77 -32.60 11.89 -61.66
CA LEU A 77 -31.38 11.67 -60.88
C LEU A 77 -30.31 12.72 -61.22
N ALA A 78 -30.19 13.10 -62.50
CA ALA A 78 -29.33 14.23 -62.90
C ALA A 78 -29.80 15.56 -62.27
N ASP A 79 -31.11 15.81 -62.21
CA ASP A 79 -31.65 17.00 -61.57
C ASP A 79 -31.51 16.97 -60.04
N LEU A 80 -31.60 15.79 -59.43
CA LEU A 80 -31.30 15.61 -58.00
C LEU A 80 -29.83 15.93 -57.70
N PHE A 81 -28.90 15.43 -58.50
CA PHE A 81 -27.47 15.76 -58.33
C PHE A 81 -27.21 17.25 -58.50
N ARG A 82 -27.85 17.91 -59.47
CA ARG A 82 -27.78 19.38 -59.61
C ARG A 82 -28.31 20.10 -58.37
N LYS A 83 -29.42 19.64 -57.80
CA LYS A 83 -29.97 20.20 -56.55
C LYS A 83 -29.02 19.98 -55.36
N ILE A 84 -28.43 18.79 -55.22
CA ILE A 84 -27.45 18.50 -54.17
C ILE A 84 -26.23 19.41 -54.31
N GLU A 85 -25.71 19.57 -55.52
CA GLU A 85 -24.55 20.43 -55.77
C GLU A 85 -24.86 21.91 -55.50
N SER A 86 -26.08 22.36 -55.86
CA SER A 86 -26.57 23.70 -55.52
C SER A 86 -26.68 23.91 -54.02
N VAL A 87 -27.24 22.96 -53.27
CA VAL A 87 -27.34 23.02 -51.80
C VAL A 87 -25.95 23.04 -51.18
N ARG A 88 -25.03 22.20 -51.66
CA ARG A 88 -23.64 22.16 -51.21
C ARG A 88 -22.95 23.51 -51.41
N THR A 89 -23.06 24.09 -52.60
CA THR A 89 -22.46 25.39 -52.94
C THR A 89 -23.03 26.49 -52.05
N ARG A 90 -24.35 26.51 -51.85
CA ARG A 90 -25.01 27.45 -50.94
C ARG A 90 -24.60 27.26 -49.49
N ALA A 91 -24.43 26.02 -49.02
CA ALA A 91 -23.97 25.73 -47.67
C ALA A 91 -22.55 26.26 -47.44
N ILE A 92 -21.64 26.06 -48.39
CA ILE A 92 -20.26 26.60 -48.34
C ILE A 92 -20.28 28.13 -48.33
N GLN A 93 -21.08 28.77 -49.20
CA GLN A 93 -21.24 30.23 -49.17
C GLN A 93 -21.81 30.74 -47.84
N THR A 94 -22.78 30.01 -47.28
CA THR A 94 -23.39 30.36 -45.99
C THR A 94 -22.36 30.23 -44.87
N GLU A 95 -21.58 29.15 -44.85
CA GLU A 95 -20.47 28.96 -43.89
C GLU A 95 -19.44 30.07 -44.00
N GLN A 96 -19.00 30.43 -45.21
CA GLN A 96 -18.07 31.54 -45.44
C GLN A 96 -18.65 32.87 -44.96
N THR A 97 -19.93 33.12 -45.24
CA THR A 97 -20.63 34.34 -44.81
C THR A 97 -20.72 34.41 -43.28
N ILE A 98 -21.13 33.32 -42.63
CA ILE A 98 -21.20 33.24 -41.16
C ILE A 98 -19.81 33.38 -40.55
N THR A 99 -18.79 32.75 -41.12
CA THR A 99 -17.40 32.85 -40.65
C THR A 99 -16.89 34.28 -40.77
N SER A 100 -17.20 34.97 -41.87
CA SER A 100 -16.87 36.38 -42.06
C SER A 100 -17.62 37.27 -41.06
N MET A 101 -18.93 37.06 -40.88
CA MET A 101 -19.75 37.82 -39.94
C MET A 101 -19.31 37.62 -38.48
N THR A 102 -18.84 36.42 -38.12
CA THR A 102 -18.40 36.08 -36.76
C THR A 102 -16.91 36.32 -36.51
N ALA A 103 -16.13 36.66 -37.53
CA ALA A 103 -14.69 36.93 -37.40
C ALA A 103 -14.40 38.06 -36.40
N ASP A 104 -15.18 39.14 -36.46
CA ASP A 104 -15.02 40.27 -35.55
C ASP A 104 -15.50 39.95 -34.13
N ILE A 105 -16.53 39.11 -33.98
CA ILE A 105 -16.96 38.59 -32.67
C ILE A 105 -15.84 37.76 -32.04
N LYS A 106 -15.18 36.90 -32.81
CA LYS A 106 -14.04 36.10 -32.34
C LYS A 106 -12.85 36.96 -31.96
N ARG A 107 -12.55 38.02 -32.74
CA ARG A 107 -11.51 39.01 -32.41
C ARG A 107 -11.83 39.79 -31.14
N LEU A 108 -13.09 40.20 -30.97
CA LEU A 108 -13.55 40.89 -29.76
C LEU A 108 -13.45 39.97 -28.54
N ASP A 109 -13.86 38.71 -28.67
CA ASP A 109 -13.74 37.72 -27.59
C ASP A 109 -12.27 37.46 -27.22
N GLY A 110 -11.40 37.33 -28.23
CA GLY A 110 -9.95 37.23 -28.03
C GLY A 110 -9.39 38.44 -27.29
N THR A 111 -9.79 39.66 -27.68
CA THR A 111 -9.40 40.91 -27.01
C THR A 111 -9.90 40.94 -25.57
N LYS A 112 -11.17 40.59 -25.34
CA LYS A 112 -11.78 40.53 -24.00
C LYS A 112 -11.05 39.53 -23.10
N LYS A 113 -10.75 38.33 -23.62
CA LYS A 113 -9.99 37.30 -22.90
C LYS A 113 -8.59 37.80 -22.54
N ASN A 114 -7.87 38.39 -23.48
CA ASN A 114 -6.54 38.94 -23.24
C ASN A 114 -6.57 40.07 -22.21
N LEU A 115 -7.54 41.00 -22.29
CA LEU A 115 -7.72 42.06 -21.31
C LEU A 115 -8.03 41.51 -19.91
N THR A 116 -8.88 40.48 -19.81
CA THR A 116 -9.23 39.84 -18.54
C THR A 116 -8.02 39.15 -17.92
N LEU A 117 -7.21 38.46 -18.73
CA LEU A 117 -5.96 37.83 -18.29
C LEU A 117 -4.97 38.87 -17.79
N SER A 118 -4.73 39.94 -18.56
CA SER A 118 -3.84 41.03 -18.18
C SER A 118 -4.29 41.74 -16.91
N MET A 119 -5.58 42.06 -16.78
CA MET A 119 -6.15 42.69 -15.59
C MET A 119 -6.00 41.78 -14.36
N THR A 120 -6.25 40.48 -14.50
CA THR A 120 -6.09 39.50 -13.41
C THR A 120 -4.64 39.39 -12.97
N ALA A 121 -3.70 39.30 -13.92
CA ALA A 121 -2.28 39.22 -13.64
C ALA A 121 -1.77 40.50 -12.94
N LEU A 122 -2.14 41.68 -13.43
CA LEU A 122 -1.77 42.96 -12.82
C LEU A 122 -2.34 43.11 -11.40
N LYS A 123 -3.62 42.76 -11.20
CA LYS A 123 -4.24 42.81 -9.87
C LYS A 123 -3.57 41.84 -8.89
N ARG A 124 -3.23 40.62 -9.33
CA ARG A 124 -2.49 39.65 -8.51
C ARG A 124 -1.07 40.12 -8.21
N LEU A 125 -0.42 40.80 -9.15
CA LEU A 125 0.92 41.35 -8.95
C LEU A 125 0.89 42.48 -7.93
N GLN A 126 -0.08 43.39 -8.05
CA GLN A 126 -0.32 44.43 -7.05
C GLN A 126 -0.55 43.84 -5.66
N MET A 127 -1.44 42.84 -5.55
CA MET A 127 -1.69 42.14 -4.29
C MET A 127 -0.42 41.51 -3.72
N LEU A 128 0.40 40.88 -4.56
CA LEU A 128 1.66 40.26 -4.14
C LEU A 128 2.67 41.29 -3.64
N THR A 129 2.84 42.42 -4.34
CA THR A 129 3.75 43.49 -3.92
C THR A 129 3.31 44.10 -2.58
N THR A 130 2.02 44.42 -2.43
CA THR A 130 1.48 44.95 -1.18
C THR A 130 1.63 43.94 -0.03
N ALA A 131 1.31 42.67 -0.27
CA ALA A 131 1.46 41.62 0.73
C ALA A 131 2.93 41.41 1.14
N TYR A 132 3.87 41.49 0.20
CA TYR A 132 5.29 41.40 0.46
C TYR A 132 5.80 42.55 1.35
N GLU A 133 5.40 43.80 1.05
CA GLU A 133 5.77 44.96 1.86
C GLU A 133 5.19 44.88 3.27
N GLN A 134 3.93 44.47 3.40
CA GLN A 134 3.28 44.23 4.69
C GLN A 134 3.98 43.13 5.49
N LEU A 135 4.30 41.99 4.86
CA LEU A 135 4.99 40.88 5.50
C LEU A 135 6.37 41.31 6.02
N ARG A 136 7.10 42.12 5.24
CA ARG A 136 8.37 42.70 5.68
C ARG A 136 8.23 43.61 6.90
N GLY A 137 7.12 44.35 7.00
CA GLY A 137 6.80 45.16 8.18
C GLY A 137 6.52 44.31 9.42
N LEU A 138 5.66 43.29 9.28
CA LEU A 138 5.28 42.37 10.35
C LEU A 138 6.46 41.52 10.86
N ALA A 139 7.36 41.11 9.96
CA ALA A 139 8.56 40.36 10.30
C ALA A 139 9.45 41.15 11.28
N LYS A 140 9.64 42.46 11.02
CA LYS A 140 10.44 43.35 11.88
C LYS A 140 9.85 43.55 13.27
N THR A 141 8.53 43.57 13.39
CA THR A 141 7.83 43.72 14.67
C THR A 141 7.57 42.39 15.37
N ARG A 142 8.02 41.26 14.79
CA ARG A 142 7.84 39.89 15.30
C ARG A 142 6.37 39.50 15.52
N GLN A 143 5.45 40.02 14.70
CA GLN A 143 4.03 39.67 14.76
C GLN A 143 3.76 38.34 14.04
N TYR A 144 4.20 37.23 14.64
CA TYR A 144 4.29 35.94 13.96
C TYR A 144 2.95 35.36 13.49
N ARG A 145 1.86 35.57 14.25
CA ARG A 145 0.53 35.09 13.82
C ARG A 145 0.12 35.67 12.47
N GLU A 146 0.28 36.99 12.31
CA GLU A 146 -0.05 37.69 11.06
C GLU A 146 0.98 37.40 9.97
N CYS A 147 2.26 37.25 10.33
CA CYS A 147 3.29 36.80 9.39
C CYS A 147 2.94 35.46 8.76
N ALA A 148 2.47 34.49 9.56
CA ALA A 148 2.15 33.15 9.07
C ALA A 148 1.03 33.16 8.03
N SER A 149 -0.08 33.87 8.33
CA SER A 149 -1.23 33.94 7.43
C SER A 149 -0.89 34.67 6.13
N LEU A 150 -0.16 35.79 6.23
CA LEU A 150 0.24 36.58 5.08
C LEU A 150 1.30 35.86 4.24
N LEU A 151 2.25 35.15 4.87
CA LEU A 151 3.23 34.33 4.17
C LEU A 151 2.55 33.23 3.35
N GLN A 152 1.55 32.54 3.88
CA GLN A 152 0.80 31.55 3.09
C GLN A 152 0.12 32.17 1.87
N ALA A 153 -0.50 33.34 2.03
CA ALA A 153 -1.10 34.07 0.91
C ALA A 153 -0.06 34.49 -0.15
N VAL A 154 1.10 35.01 0.28
CA VAL A 154 2.23 35.35 -0.59
C VAL A 154 2.72 34.12 -1.35
N LEU A 155 2.90 32.97 -0.70
CA LEU A 155 3.35 31.75 -1.34
C LEU A 155 2.33 31.21 -2.36
N GLN A 156 1.04 31.32 -2.07
CA GLN A 156 -0.01 30.95 -3.02
C GLN A 156 -0.02 31.87 -4.24
N LEU A 157 0.14 33.19 -4.04
CA LEU A 157 0.24 34.16 -5.14
C LEU A 157 1.49 33.92 -5.99
N MET A 158 2.64 33.63 -5.35
CA MET A 158 3.89 33.30 -6.03
C MET A 158 3.76 32.10 -6.98
N LYS A 159 2.99 31.06 -6.61
CA LYS A 159 2.74 29.90 -7.48
C LYS A 159 2.14 30.28 -8.82
N HIS A 160 1.26 31.29 -8.87
CA HIS A 160 0.68 31.78 -10.11
C HIS A 160 1.70 32.48 -11.02
N PHE A 161 2.74 33.09 -10.45
CA PHE A 161 3.77 33.82 -11.18
C PHE A 161 4.95 32.96 -11.64
N ASN A 162 4.94 31.65 -11.39
CA ASN A 162 6.01 30.74 -11.80
C ASN A 162 6.26 30.76 -13.33
N SER A 163 5.21 30.91 -14.15
CA SER A 163 5.33 31.02 -15.61
C SER A 163 5.83 32.39 -16.09
N TYR A 164 5.86 33.39 -15.21
CA TYR A 164 6.26 34.77 -15.51
C TYR A 164 7.68 35.10 -15.02
N ARG A 165 8.46 34.07 -14.65
CA ARG A 165 9.81 34.21 -14.07
C ARG A 165 10.82 34.88 -15.01
N SER A 166 10.56 34.90 -16.32
CA SER A 166 11.39 35.60 -17.31
C SER A 166 11.31 37.12 -17.20
N ILE A 167 10.35 37.67 -16.45
CA ILE A 167 10.20 39.11 -16.24
C ILE A 167 11.05 39.52 -15.04
N ASP A 168 12.03 40.40 -15.26
CA ASP A 168 13.05 40.78 -14.26
C ASP A 168 12.46 41.33 -12.96
N GLN A 169 11.38 42.12 -13.03
CA GLN A 169 10.73 42.68 -11.85
C GLN A 169 10.09 41.57 -10.99
N ILE A 170 9.46 40.58 -11.63
CA ILE A 170 8.84 39.43 -10.95
C ILE A 170 9.93 38.52 -10.39
N ALA A 171 11.02 38.29 -11.13
CA ALA A 171 12.17 37.54 -10.63
C ALA A 171 12.82 38.20 -9.41
N THR A 172 12.88 39.54 -9.38
CA THR A 172 13.41 40.30 -8.24
C THR A 172 12.49 40.20 -7.03
N LEU A 173 11.18 40.35 -7.21
CA LEU A 173 10.20 40.16 -6.13
C LEU A 173 10.24 38.72 -5.58
N SER A 174 10.34 37.72 -6.46
CA SER A 174 10.49 36.31 -6.08
C SER A 174 11.72 36.06 -5.21
N ARG A 175 12.85 36.69 -5.55
CA ARG A 175 14.09 36.61 -4.76
C ARG A 175 13.90 37.27 -3.40
N GLY A 176 13.30 38.46 -3.35
CA GLY A 176 12.99 39.14 -2.08
C GLY A 176 12.09 38.32 -1.16
N VAL A 177 11.05 37.67 -1.70
CA VAL A 177 10.21 36.73 -0.92
C VAL A 177 11.05 35.56 -0.38
N SER A 178 11.93 34.99 -1.19
CA SER A 178 12.79 33.87 -0.77
C SER A 178 13.79 34.28 0.32
N GLU A 179 14.34 35.49 0.22
CA GLU A 179 15.22 36.08 1.25
C GLU A 179 14.46 36.30 2.56
N LEU A 180 13.24 36.86 2.48
CA LEU A 180 12.39 37.08 3.65
C LEU A 180 11.96 35.76 4.31
N GLN A 181 11.75 34.69 3.54
CA GLN A 181 11.51 33.35 4.09
C GLN A 181 12.71 32.85 4.89
N ARG A 182 13.94 33.05 4.38
CA ARG A 182 15.17 32.66 5.10
C ARG A 182 15.36 33.51 6.36
N GLU A 183 15.14 34.81 6.27
CA GLU A 183 15.20 35.74 7.41
C GLU A 183 14.21 35.33 8.50
N LEU A 184 12.94 35.06 8.15
CA LEU A 184 11.94 34.57 9.11
C LEU A 184 12.33 33.23 9.73
N LEU A 185 12.88 32.29 8.95
CA LEU A 185 13.36 31.01 9.47
C LEU A 185 14.44 31.20 10.53
N GLU A 186 15.45 32.01 10.22
CA GLU A 186 16.56 32.31 11.14
C GLU A 186 16.06 33.04 12.38
N GLN A 187 15.22 34.05 12.19
CA GLN A 187 14.64 34.85 13.26
C GLN A 187 13.83 34.00 14.26
N VAL A 188 13.02 33.05 13.77
CA VAL A 188 12.27 32.14 14.63
C VAL A 188 13.21 31.18 15.36
N CYS A 189 14.20 30.60 14.69
CA CYS A 189 15.20 29.74 15.34
C CYS A 189 15.93 30.48 16.47
N GLU A 190 16.39 31.71 16.22
CA GLU A 190 17.07 32.54 17.22
C GLU A 190 16.17 32.86 18.42
N ASP A 191 14.89 33.15 18.20
CA ASP A 191 13.95 33.40 19.29
C ASP A 191 13.76 32.20 20.20
N PHE A 192 13.65 31.01 19.61
CA PHE A 192 13.61 29.76 20.36
C PHE A 192 14.91 29.57 21.14
N GLU A 193 16.07 29.69 20.48
CA GLU A 193 17.37 29.56 21.13
C GLU A 193 17.53 30.49 22.33
N MET A 194 17.18 31.76 22.16
CA MET A 194 17.28 32.78 23.20
C MET A 194 16.29 32.56 24.34
N ALA A 195 15.04 32.16 24.04
CA ALA A 195 14.04 31.91 25.07
C ALA A 195 14.44 30.70 25.95
N PHE A 196 14.97 29.64 25.34
CA PHE A 196 15.41 28.45 26.07
C PHE A 196 16.73 28.69 26.82
N ALA A 197 17.70 29.37 26.21
CA ALA A 197 18.97 29.67 26.88
C ALA A 197 18.82 30.58 28.11
N LYS A 198 17.83 31.49 28.11
CA LYS A 198 17.55 32.40 29.22
C LYS A 198 16.52 31.87 30.23
N GLY A 199 15.88 30.72 29.97
CA GLY A 199 14.78 30.21 30.79
C GLY A 199 13.51 31.09 30.75
N GLU A 200 13.32 31.90 29.71
CA GLU A 200 12.19 32.83 29.55
C GLU A 200 11.00 32.19 28.81
N VAL A 201 11.01 30.87 28.65
CA VAL A 201 10.02 30.11 27.85
C VAL A 201 8.59 30.35 28.33
N GLY A 202 8.37 30.39 29.65
CA GLY A 202 7.04 30.65 30.24
C GLY A 202 6.47 32.02 29.85
N GLY A 203 7.30 33.07 29.86
CA GLY A 203 6.88 34.43 29.52
C GLY A 203 6.69 34.67 28.02
N LYS A 204 7.35 33.87 27.17
CA LYS A 204 7.29 33.98 25.69
C LYS A 204 6.46 32.88 25.03
N LYS A 205 5.75 32.06 25.80
CA LYS A 205 5.01 30.88 25.32
C LYS A 205 4.06 31.20 24.15
N ALA A 206 3.29 32.28 24.25
CA ALA A 206 2.37 32.69 23.19
C ALA A 206 3.09 33.07 21.88
N VAL A 207 4.16 33.85 21.98
CA VAL A 207 4.95 34.30 20.82
C VAL A 207 5.66 33.11 20.15
N LEU A 208 6.18 32.16 20.94
CA LEU A 208 6.80 30.94 20.42
C LEU A 208 5.77 30.01 19.76
N ALA A 209 4.54 29.93 20.30
CA ALA A 209 3.47 29.18 19.66
C ALA A 209 3.04 29.81 18.33
N GLU A 210 3.02 31.15 18.26
CA GLU A 210 2.72 31.87 17.03
C GLU A 210 3.83 31.73 15.98
N SER A 211 5.10 31.68 16.40
CA SER A 211 6.22 31.46 15.49
C SER A 211 6.25 30.05 14.91
N CYS A 212 5.73 29.04 15.61
CA CYS A 212 5.47 27.71 15.03
C CYS A 212 4.54 27.77 13.81
N LEU A 213 3.55 28.69 13.78
CA LEU A 213 2.67 28.85 12.61
C LEU A 213 3.45 29.36 11.39
N VAL A 214 4.45 30.22 11.60
CA VAL A 214 5.35 30.68 10.53
C VAL A 214 6.19 29.51 10.02
N MET A 215 6.68 28.65 10.90
CA MET A 215 7.44 27.46 10.53
C MET A 215 6.60 26.48 9.70
N ASP A 216 5.33 26.31 10.05
CA ASP A 216 4.39 25.52 9.23
C ASP A 216 4.14 26.15 7.86
N ALA A 217 4.05 27.49 7.78
CA ALA A 217 3.92 28.20 6.51
C ALA A 217 5.18 28.11 5.62
N LEU A 218 6.38 28.04 6.22
CA LEU A 218 7.65 27.83 5.52
C LEU A 218 7.82 26.40 5.00
N GLY A 219 7.22 25.42 5.67
CA GLY A 219 7.15 24.02 5.24
C GLY A 219 7.93 23.05 6.11
N ASP A 220 7.91 21.77 5.72
CA ASP A 220 8.37 20.66 6.57
C ASP A 220 9.85 20.73 6.97
N ASN A 221 10.71 21.25 6.10
CA ASN A 221 12.14 21.42 6.39
C ASN A 221 12.38 22.43 7.53
N ALA A 222 11.59 23.50 7.57
CA ALA A 222 11.67 24.50 8.63
C ALA A 222 11.25 23.87 9.97
N ARG A 223 10.11 23.17 9.98
CA ARG A 223 9.64 22.40 11.15
C ARG A 223 10.70 21.40 11.63
N ALA A 224 11.24 20.58 10.72
CA ALA A 224 12.24 19.57 11.05
C ALA A 224 13.49 20.18 11.68
N ARG A 225 13.98 21.32 11.15
CA ARG A 225 15.13 22.05 11.72
C ARG A 225 14.86 22.46 13.17
N LEU A 226 13.72 23.06 13.44
CA LEU A 226 13.37 23.54 14.78
C LEU A 226 13.16 22.38 15.77
N VAL A 227 12.43 21.34 15.37
CA VAL A 227 12.21 20.15 16.21
C VAL A 227 13.53 19.44 16.50
N THR A 228 14.39 19.29 15.50
CA THR A 228 15.72 18.68 15.66
C THR A 228 16.58 19.48 16.64
N TRP A 229 16.60 20.81 16.52
CA TRP A 229 17.29 21.67 17.48
C TRP A 229 16.74 21.51 18.90
N TYR A 230 15.41 21.51 19.05
CA TYR A 230 14.75 21.39 20.35
C TYR A 230 15.11 20.07 21.02
N VAL A 231 14.93 18.95 20.32
CA VAL A 231 15.24 17.60 20.81
C VAL A 231 16.71 17.48 21.20
N ASN A 232 17.62 18.01 20.37
CA ASN A 232 19.05 18.01 20.67
C ASN A 232 19.38 18.82 21.93
N THR A 233 18.72 19.97 22.11
CA THR A 233 18.90 20.85 23.26
C THR A 233 18.41 20.17 24.54
N GLN A 234 17.22 19.59 24.53
CA GLN A 234 16.65 18.90 25.70
C GLN A 234 17.46 17.64 26.07
N LEU A 235 17.93 16.87 25.08
CA LEU A 235 18.73 15.66 25.33
C LEU A 235 20.23 15.95 25.50
N ARG A 236 20.65 17.22 25.55
CA ARG A 236 22.06 17.58 25.76
C ARG A 236 22.54 17.15 27.15
N GLU A 237 21.77 17.45 28.19
CA GLU A 237 22.09 17.08 29.56
C GLU A 237 22.09 15.56 29.75
N TYR A 238 21.12 14.86 29.15
CA TYR A 238 21.09 13.40 29.11
C TYR A 238 22.41 12.83 28.56
N ARG A 239 22.83 13.32 27.38
CA ARG A 239 24.07 12.91 26.71
C ARG A 239 25.34 13.33 27.46
N GLN A 240 25.25 14.20 28.46
CA GLN A 240 26.37 14.54 29.33
C GLN A 240 26.41 13.64 30.56
N VAL A 241 25.27 13.45 31.24
CA VAL A 241 25.16 12.67 32.48
C VAL A 241 25.40 11.17 32.24
N PHE A 242 24.92 10.64 31.12
CA PHE A 242 24.91 9.20 30.87
C PHE A 242 25.94 8.74 29.83
N ARG A 243 27.02 9.51 29.61
CA ARG A 243 28.09 9.05 28.71
C ARG A 243 28.65 7.73 29.21
N GLY A 244 28.81 6.76 28.31
CA GLY A 244 29.22 5.38 28.63
C GLY A 244 30.62 5.17 29.21
N ASN A 245 31.23 6.20 29.81
CA ASN A 245 32.48 6.11 30.59
C ASN A 245 32.29 6.46 32.07
N ASP A 246 31.15 7.03 32.46
CA ASP A 246 30.84 7.38 33.85
C ASP A 246 29.97 6.29 34.50
N GLU A 247 30.07 6.15 35.82
CA GLU A 247 29.29 5.19 36.63
C GLU A 247 27.78 5.36 36.44
N ALA A 248 27.32 6.60 36.25
CA ALA A 248 25.93 6.91 35.95
C ALA A 248 25.44 6.28 34.63
N GLY A 249 26.34 6.04 33.69
CA GLY A 249 26.07 5.43 32.40
C GLY A 249 26.18 3.90 32.39
N SER A 250 26.55 3.23 33.50
CA SER A 250 26.68 1.78 33.54
C SER A 250 25.35 1.04 33.36
N LEU A 251 25.41 -0.26 33.03
CA LEU A 251 24.22 -1.10 32.91
C LEU A 251 23.44 -1.22 34.23
N ASP A 252 24.13 -1.16 35.38
CA ASP A 252 23.53 -1.20 36.71
C ASP A 252 22.57 -0.03 36.96
N ASN A 253 22.77 1.08 36.26
CA ASN A 253 22.01 2.32 36.42
C ASN A 253 21.00 2.57 35.29
N ILE A 254 20.62 1.54 34.53
CA ILE A 254 19.69 1.67 33.40
C ILE A 254 18.34 2.29 33.79
N GLY A 255 17.77 1.89 34.93
CA GLY A 255 16.53 2.48 35.45
C GLY A 255 16.59 3.98 35.75
N ARG A 256 17.79 4.52 36.01
CA ARG A 256 17.99 5.97 36.16
C ARG A 256 17.78 6.70 34.83
N ARG A 257 18.17 6.10 33.70
CA ARG A 257 17.96 6.67 32.35
C ARG A 257 16.47 6.81 32.05
N TYR A 258 15.71 5.74 32.29
CA TYR A 258 14.26 5.74 32.06
C TYR A 258 13.53 6.70 33.00
N SER A 259 13.94 6.75 34.26
CA SER A 259 13.38 7.69 35.24
C SER A 259 13.74 9.15 34.92
N TRP A 260 14.94 9.40 34.38
CA TRP A 260 15.32 10.71 33.86
C TRP A 260 14.42 11.11 32.69
N PHE A 261 14.23 10.22 31.72
CA PHE A 261 13.41 10.51 30.55
C PHE A 261 11.92 10.70 30.87
N ARG A 262 11.37 9.90 31.79
CA ARG A 262 9.99 10.09 32.28
C ARG A 262 9.79 11.48 32.89
N ARG A 263 10.78 11.99 33.64
CA ARG A 263 10.74 13.37 34.18
C ARG A 263 10.82 14.41 33.07
N MET A 264 11.72 14.23 32.10
CA MET A 264 11.84 15.12 30.94
C MET A 264 10.54 15.19 30.13
N LEU A 265 9.90 14.04 29.86
CA LEU A 265 8.60 14.00 29.19
C LEU A 265 7.51 14.72 29.97
N LYS A 266 7.49 14.58 31.30
CA LYS A 266 6.56 15.31 32.16
C LYS A 266 6.79 16.83 32.07
N THR A 267 8.04 17.29 32.14
CA THR A 267 8.40 18.70 31.95
C THR A 267 7.96 19.20 30.56
N PHE A 268 8.15 18.39 29.52
CA PHE A 268 7.61 18.74 28.20
C PHE A 268 6.10 18.95 28.22
N GLU A 269 5.35 18.00 28.81
CA GLU A 269 3.88 18.06 28.87
C GLU A 269 3.36 19.28 29.64
N ASP A 270 3.97 19.55 30.79
CA ASP A 270 3.54 20.63 31.69
C ASP A 270 3.94 22.01 31.14
N GLU A 271 5.17 22.16 30.62
CA GLU A 271 5.73 23.47 30.31
C GLU A 271 5.73 23.77 28.81
N HIS A 272 6.18 22.82 27.98
CA HIS A 272 6.51 23.05 26.56
C HIS A 272 5.43 22.63 25.56
N ALA A 273 4.52 21.71 25.92
CA ALA A 273 3.55 21.15 24.98
C ALA A 273 2.63 22.22 24.35
N GLY A 274 2.29 23.26 25.11
CA GLY A 274 1.48 24.37 24.61
C GLY A 274 2.20 25.32 23.63
N ILE A 275 3.51 25.13 23.39
CA ILE A 275 4.27 25.90 22.40
C ILE A 275 4.12 25.26 21.01
N PHE A 276 4.13 23.94 20.92
CA PHE A 276 4.18 23.23 19.65
C PHE A 276 2.79 22.81 19.17
N PRO A 277 2.50 22.91 17.86
CA PRO A 277 1.30 22.34 17.28
C PRO A 277 1.22 20.82 17.57
N THR A 278 0.04 20.34 17.95
CA THR A 278 -0.17 18.92 18.32
C THR A 278 0.16 17.95 17.18
N GLY A 279 -0.04 18.38 15.93
CA GLY A 279 0.29 17.60 14.73
C GLY A 279 1.80 17.36 14.52
N TRP A 280 2.68 18.14 15.16
CA TRP A 280 4.13 17.96 15.06
C TRP A 280 4.62 16.75 15.87
N ARG A 281 3.83 16.28 16.84
CA ARG A 281 4.16 15.12 17.71
C ARG A 281 5.57 15.20 18.31
N VAL A 282 5.98 16.41 18.75
CA VAL A 282 7.34 16.69 19.25
C VAL A 282 7.73 15.77 20.42
N ASN A 283 6.78 15.40 21.27
CA ASN A 283 6.97 14.43 22.34
C ASN A 283 7.36 13.03 21.84
N GLU A 284 6.79 12.56 20.73
CA GLU A 284 7.14 11.28 20.13
C GLU A 284 8.51 11.35 19.44
N VAL A 285 8.80 12.45 18.74
CA VAL A 285 10.15 12.68 18.15
C VAL A 285 11.22 12.72 19.24
N LEU A 286 10.93 13.36 20.37
CA LEU A 286 11.80 13.38 21.55
C LEU A 286 12.01 11.97 22.13
N ALA A 287 10.97 11.15 22.20
CA ALA A 287 11.06 9.77 22.66
C ALA A 287 11.87 8.88 21.71
N ASN A 288 11.66 9.01 20.41
CA ASN A 288 12.44 8.27 19.42
C ASN A 288 13.93 8.62 19.52
N ALA A 289 14.28 9.91 19.55
CA ALA A 289 15.67 10.33 19.67
C ALA A 289 16.33 9.88 20.99
N PHE A 290 15.57 9.85 22.09
CA PHE A 290 16.04 9.26 23.35
C PHE A 290 16.31 7.76 23.22
N CYS A 291 15.38 7.01 22.60
CA CYS A 291 15.54 5.57 22.41
C CYS A 291 16.74 5.25 21.52
N GLU A 292 16.89 5.94 20.39
CA GLU A 292 18.03 5.81 19.48
C GLU A 292 19.35 6.08 20.20
N GLY A 293 19.47 7.22 20.89
CA GLY A 293 20.70 7.56 21.62
C GLY A 293 21.02 6.58 22.75
N THR A 294 19.99 6.03 23.40
CA THR A 294 20.14 5.03 24.47
C THR A 294 20.56 3.67 23.92
N ARG A 295 19.97 3.25 22.79
CA ARG A 295 20.34 2.03 22.07
C ARG A 295 21.81 2.06 21.66
N ASP A 296 22.25 3.16 21.06
CA ASP A 296 23.63 3.29 20.59
C ASP A 296 24.64 3.29 21.75
N ASP A 297 24.27 3.90 22.89
CA ASP A 297 25.10 3.87 24.09
C ASP A 297 25.16 2.45 24.70
N PHE A 298 24.04 1.71 24.74
CA PHE A 298 24.05 0.31 25.18
C PHE A 298 24.86 -0.59 24.27
N LYS A 299 24.74 -0.44 22.93
CA LYS A 299 25.61 -1.13 21.97
C LYS A 299 27.08 -0.90 22.35
N GLY A 300 27.46 0.36 22.57
CA GLY A 300 28.83 0.70 23.00
C GLY A 300 29.23 0.10 24.36
N ILE A 301 28.37 0.16 25.37
CA ILE A 301 28.67 -0.35 26.73
C ILE A 301 28.83 -1.87 26.71
N LEU A 302 27.92 -2.58 26.04
CA LEU A 302 27.93 -4.05 25.94
C LEU A 302 29.14 -4.54 25.12
N GLU A 303 29.47 -3.89 24.01
CA GLU A 303 30.68 -4.18 23.23
C GLU A 303 31.96 -4.00 24.06
N ARG A 304 32.08 -2.91 24.82
CA ARG A 304 33.25 -2.66 25.67
C ARG A 304 33.36 -3.69 26.80
N SER A 305 32.23 -4.03 27.42
CA SER A 305 32.17 -4.96 28.54
C SER A 305 32.54 -6.39 28.11
N MET A 306 32.25 -6.76 26.86
CA MET A 306 32.67 -8.05 26.28
C MET A 306 34.14 -8.12 25.89
N ARG A 307 34.80 -6.99 25.63
CA ARG A 307 36.22 -6.95 25.23
C ARG A 307 37.19 -6.93 26.41
N ARG A 308 36.73 -6.66 27.64
CA ARG A 308 37.61 -6.64 28.82
C ARG A 308 38.10 -8.06 29.13
N THR A 309 39.41 -8.25 29.10
CA THR A 309 40.09 -9.52 29.43
C THR A 309 40.38 -9.68 30.92
N ASP A 310 40.25 -8.62 31.72
CA ASP A 310 40.70 -8.53 33.13
C ASP A 310 39.55 -8.29 34.13
N GLY A 311 38.31 -8.15 33.63
CA GLY A 311 37.10 -8.01 34.44
C GLY A 311 36.10 -9.10 34.05
N GLY A 312 35.41 -9.68 35.03
CA GLY A 312 34.47 -10.78 34.82
C GLY A 312 33.52 -10.51 33.64
N ARG A 313 33.22 -11.56 32.86
CA ARG A 313 32.18 -11.54 31.82
C ARG A 313 30.92 -10.89 32.40
N ILE A 314 30.19 -10.13 31.58
CA ILE A 314 28.91 -9.51 31.96
C ILE A 314 28.07 -10.54 32.72
N ASP A 315 27.61 -10.17 33.91
CA ASP A 315 26.70 -11.03 34.68
C ASP A 315 25.42 -11.22 33.86
N VAL A 316 25.10 -12.48 33.57
CA VAL A 316 23.92 -12.88 32.80
C VAL A 316 22.64 -12.41 33.51
N ASN A 317 22.61 -12.44 34.84
CA ASN A 317 21.45 -11.98 35.60
C ASN A 317 21.26 -10.47 35.47
N LEU A 318 22.36 -9.71 35.52
CA LEU A 318 22.33 -8.27 35.27
C LEU A 318 21.82 -7.99 33.85
N LEU A 319 22.38 -8.65 32.83
CA LEU A 319 21.95 -8.50 31.43
C LEU A 319 20.44 -8.72 31.26
N LEU A 320 19.91 -9.80 31.84
CA LEU A 320 18.48 -10.11 31.80
C LEU A 320 17.64 -9.07 32.52
N SER A 321 18.08 -8.61 33.69
CA SER A 321 17.36 -7.59 34.46
C SER A 321 17.29 -6.27 33.69
N CYS A 322 18.38 -5.86 33.05
CA CYS A 322 18.44 -4.66 32.23
C CYS A 322 17.55 -4.79 30.99
N LEU A 323 17.57 -5.95 30.32
CA LEU A 323 16.72 -6.18 29.15
C LEU A 323 15.23 -6.19 29.53
N GLN A 324 14.86 -6.84 30.64
CA GLN A 324 13.48 -6.81 31.14
C GLN A 324 13.02 -5.38 31.42
N GLU A 325 13.82 -4.59 32.15
CA GLU A 325 13.49 -3.20 32.45
C GLU A 325 13.39 -2.34 31.17
N THR A 326 14.24 -2.60 30.17
CA THR A 326 14.20 -1.96 28.85
C THR A 326 12.89 -2.25 28.14
N MET A 327 12.48 -3.52 28.08
CA MET A 327 11.23 -3.92 27.42
C MET A 327 10.01 -3.35 28.13
N ASP A 328 10.00 -3.32 29.45
CA ASP A 328 8.91 -2.72 30.23
C ASP A 328 8.80 -1.21 29.96
N PHE A 329 9.94 -0.54 29.80
CA PHE A 329 9.99 0.87 29.39
C PHE A 329 9.45 1.07 27.96
N GLU A 330 9.90 0.29 26.98
CA GLU A 330 9.41 0.36 25.59
C GLU A 330 7.90 0.15 25.51
N GLN A 331 7.37 -0.87 26.20
CA GLN A 331 5.93 -1.11 26.29
C GLN A 331 5.17 0.06 26.93
N SER A 332 5.78 0.73 27.92
CA SER A 332 5.18 1.92 28.54
C SER A 332 5.09 3.10 27.56
N LEU A 333 6.09 3.29 26.71
CA LEU A 333 6.06 4.30 25.64
C LEU A 333 5.04 3.94 24.58
N GLU A 334 5.01 2.68 24.13
CA GLU A 334 4.06 2.19 23.13
C GLU A 334 2.61 2.45 23.58
N LYS A 335 2.25 2.04 24.81
CA LYS A 335 0.92 2.29 25.38
C LYS A 335 0.58 3.77 25.43
N ARG A 336 1.55 4.62 25.78
CA ARG A 336 1.37 6.07 25.90
C ARG A 336 1.08 6.73 24.56
N PHE A 337 1.83 6.40 23.52
CA PHE A 337 1.68 7.01 22.19
C PHE A 337 0.60 6.35 21.34
N ALA A 338 0.25 5.08 21.61
CA ALA A 338 -0.92 4.42 21.04
C ALA A 338 -2.22 5.10 21.46
N ALA A 339 -2.35 5.49 22.75
CA ALA A 339 -3.54 6.14 23.29
C ALA A 339 -3.82 7.55 22.69
N GLY A 340 -2.81 8.21 22.11
CA GLY A 340 -2.95 9.53 21.50
C GLY A 340 -3.55 9.52 20.08
N THR A 341 -3.53 8.37 19.40
CA THR A 341 -4.24 8.21 18.13
C THR A 341 -5.68 7.85 18.48
N ARG A 342 -6.60 8.82 18.49
CA ARG A 342 -8.05 8.56 18.65
C ARG A 342 -8.44 7.43 17.70
N ALA A 343 -8.62 6.24 18.24
CA ALA A 343 -9.27 5.14 17.56
C ALA A 343 -10.71 5.61 17.31
N SER A 344 -11.00 5.97 16.07
CA SER A 344 -12.37 6.01 15.58
C SER A 344 -12.97 4.64 15.90
N ILE A 345 -14.18 4.63 16.50
CA ILE A 345 -14.87 3.42 16.98
C ILE A 345 -15.00 2.30 15.92
N ASP A 346 -14.83 2.62 14.63
CA ASP A 346 -14.84 1.69 13.50
C ASP A 346 -13.51 0.97 13.19
N THR A 347 -12.41 1.22 13.92
CA THR A 347 -11.06 0.70 13.61
C THR A 347 -10.51 -0.29 14.63
N LEU A 348 -11.38 -0.98 15.39
CA LEU A 348 -10.94 -2.03 16.32
C LEU A 348 -10.35 -3.27 15.61
N SER A 349 -10.70 -3.51 14.34
CA SER A 349 -10.10 -4.59 13.53
C SER A 349 -8.76 -4.22 12.87
N SER A 350 -8.28 -2.98 12.99
CA SER A 350 -7.02 -2.53 12.35
C SER A 350 -5.85 -2.32 13.32
N LEU A 351 -6.00 -2.73 14.59
CA LEU A 351 -4.95 -2.62 15.60
C LEU A 351 -3.80 -3.64 15.38
N GLU A 352 -4.05 -4.70 14.63
CA GLU A 352 -3.05 -5.77 14.40
C GLU A 352 -1.98 -5.41 13.34
N ASP A 353 -2.22 -4.38 12.51
CA ASP A 353 -1.33 -3.99 11.39
C ASP A 353 -0.57 -2.66 11.63
N LYS A 354 -0.70 -2.05 12.82
CA LYS A 354 0.01 -0.79 13.08
C LYS A 354 1.46 -1.10 13.50
N PRO A 355 2.48 -0.56 12.82
CA PRO A 355 3.87 -0.78 13.22
C PRO A 355 4.07 -0.26 14.65
N LEU A 356 4.51 -1.14 15.54
CA LEU A 356 4.89 -0.80 16.90
C LEU A 356 6.11 0.13 16.85
N THR A 357 5.92 1.42 17.13
CA THR A 357 6.96 2.44 16.93
C THR A 357 8.13 2.26 17.89
N PHE A 358 7.88 1.81 19.12
CA PHE A 358 8.89 1.74 20.19
C PHE A 358 9.33 0.32 20.52
N HIS A 359 8.64 -0.71 20.03
CA HIS A 359 9.04 -2.09 20.23
C HIS A 359 10.39 -2.37 19.56
N GLY A 360 11.37 -2.85 20.32
CA GLY A 360 12.71 -3.09 19.76
C GLY A 360 13.58 -1.84 19.64
N SER A 361 13.08 -0.65 19.99
CA SER A 361 13.79 0.62 19.76
C SER A 361 15.10 0.75 20.54
N ILE A 362 15.22 0.03 21.67
CA ILE A 362 16.39 -0.04 22.54
C ILE A 362 16.83 -1.50 22.74
N SER A 363 15.88 -2.42 22.94
CA SER A 363 16.09 -3.82 23.29
C SER A 363 16.89 -4.60 22.23
N GLU A 364 16.85 -4.18 20.97
CA GLU A 364 17.72 -4.69 19.88
C GLU A 364 19.22 -4.62 20.24
N ALA A 365 19.65 -3.66 21.06
CA ALA A 365 21.04 -3.55 21.51
C ALA A 365 21.52 -4.78 22.31
N PHE A 366 20.60 -5.52 22.93
CA PHE A 366 20.92 -6.66 23.80
C PHE A 366 20.93 -7.99 23.03
N GLU A 367 20.31 -8.07 21.86
CA GLU A 367 20.12 -9.31 21.11
C GLU A 367 21.42 -10.09 20.82
N PRO A 368 22.54 -9.45 20.40
CA PRO A 368 23.80 -10.16 20.15
C PRO A 368 24.35 -10.88 21.39
N TYR A 369 24.01 -10.38 22.59
CA TYR A 369 24.55 -10.85 23.87
C TYR A 369 23.66 -11.90 24.54
N LEU A 370 22.47 -12.19 23.98
CA LEU A 370 21.61 -13.26 24.48
C LEU A 370 22.25 -14.65 24.33
N SER A 371 23.27 -14.80 23.48
CA SER A 371 24.12 -16.00 23.41
C SER A 371 24.73 -16.36 24.77
N LEU A 372 25.15 -15.36 25.56
CA LEU A 372 25.69 -15.58 26.92
C LEU A 372 24.65 -16.18 27.86
N TRP A 373 23.40 -15.75 27.72
CA TRP A 373 22.30 -16.30 28.48
C TRP A 373 22.03 -17.75 28.07
N VAL A 374 21.96 -18.02 26.77
CA VAL A 374 21.80 -19.37 26.22
C VAL A 374 22.91 -20.31 26.71
N ASP A 375 24.17 -19.87 26.68
CA ASP A 375 25.32 -20.61 27.21
C ASP A 375 25.22 -20.88 28.72
N SER A 376 24.70 -19.92 29.49
CA SER A 376 24.46 -20.09 30.93
C SER A 376 23.39 -21.16 31.18
N GLN A 377 22.31 -21.17 30.40
CA GLN A 377 21.28 -22.21 30.49
C GLN A 377 21.82 -23.59 30.10
N ASP A 378 22.66 -23.69 29.04
CA ASP A 378 23.33 -24.94 28.66
C ASP A 378 24.19 -25.48 29.81
N LYS A 379 24.97 -24.62 30.48
CA LYS A 379 25.77 -25.02 31.65
C LYS A 379 24.92 -25.47 32.84
N GLN A 380 23.81 -24.80 33.12
CA GLN A 380 22.90 -25.21 34.20
C GLN A 380 22.27 -26.57 33.91
N LEU A 381 21.85 -26.82 32.67
CA LEU A 381 21.35 -28.13 32.26
C LEU A 381 22.44 -29.20 32.32
N ALA A 382 23.67 -28.88 31.92
CA ALA A 382 24.82 -29.78 32.00
C ALA A 382 25.11 -30.24 33.44
N THR A 383 24.91 -29.39 34.45
CA THR A 383 25.11 -29.77 35.86
C THR A 383 23.94 -30.54 36.46
N MET A 384 22.72 -30.32 35.95
CA MET A 384 21.52 -31.04 36.39
C MET A 384 21.51 -32.53 35.98
N ILE A 385 21.94 -32.87 34.76
CA ILE A 385 21.88 -34.27 34.27
C ILE A 385 22.65 -35.27 35.16
N PRO A 386 23.93 -35.02 35.53
CA PRO A 386 24.67 -35.92 36.42
C PRO A 386 24.04 -36.03 37.81
N LYS A 387 23.48 -34.93 38.34
CA LYS A 387 22.77 -34.92 39.62
C LYS A 387 21.55 -35.85 39.58
N TYR A 388 20.75 -35.76 38.52
CA TYR A 388 19.56 -36.60 38.34
C TYR A 388 19.88 -38.08 38.17
N ARG A 389 21.06 -38.42 37.63
CA ARG A 389 21.50 -39.80 37.49
C ARG A 389 21.81 -40.49 38.83
N ILE A 390 22.31 -39.73 39.82
CA ILE A 390 22.72 -40.26 41.13
C ILE A 390 21.57 -40.18 42.14
N GLN A 391 20.60 -39.29 41.91
CA GLN A 391 19.42 -39.15 42.75
C GLN A 391 18.51 -40.38 42.66
N PRO A 392 17.94 -40.88 43.77
CA PRO A 392 16.96 -41.95 43.74
C PRO A 392 15.69 -41.55 42.98
N LEU A 393 15.01 -42.54 42.38
CA LEU A 393 13.82 -42.34 41.55
C LEU A 393 12.59 -41.85 42.34
N LEU A 394 12.58 -42.11 43.66
CA LEU A 394 11.59 -41.65 44.62
C LEU A 394 12.32 -40.98 45.80
N ALA A 395 11.64 -40.07 46.49
CA ALA A 395 12.18 -39.51 47.73
C ALA A 395 12.27 -40.60 48.81
N ALA A 396 13.17 -40.46 49.79
CA ALA A 396 13.43 -41.49 50.80
C ALA A 396 12.21 -41.75 51.72
N ASP A 397 11.25 -40.84 51.71
CA ASP A 397 9.99 -40.81 52.45
C ASP A 397 8.75 -41.13 51.60
N GLU A 398 8.91 -41.34 50.29
CA GLU A 398 7.81 -41.67 49.37
C GLU A 398 7.76 -43.18 49.06
N GLU A 399 6.63 -43.81 49.38
CA GLU A 399 6.33 -45.17 48.93
C GLU A 399 5.95 -45.21 47.44
N PHE A 400 6.27 -46.31 46.77
CA PHE A 400 5.93 -46.50 45.36
C PHE A 400 4.41 -46.44 45.14
N SER A 401 3.99 -45.59 44.21
CA SER A 401 2.62 -45.54 43.70
C SER A 401 2.61 -45.86 42.21
N PRO A 402 1.64 -46.65 41.70
CA PRO A 402 1.51 -46.95 40.27
C PRO A 402 1.31 -45.72 39.38
N GLN A 403 0.99 -44.55 39.94
CA GLN A 403 0.82 -43.28 39.23
C GLN A 403 1.96 -42.28 39.49
N ALA A 404 2.98 -42.67 40.27
CA ALA A 404 4.08 -41.79 40.59
C ALA A 404 4.92 -41.45 39.34
N VAL A 405 5.44 -40.23 39.32
CA VAL A 405 6.32 -39.67 38.29
C VAL A 405 7.63 -39.30 38.96
N ILE A 406 8.75 -39.50 38.27
CA ILE A 406 10.08 -39.27 38.83
C ILE A 406 10.24 -37.76 39.15
N PRO A 407 10.58 -37.36 40.40
CA PRO A 407 10.67 -35.95 40.78
C PRO A 407 11.67 -35.12 39.95
N SER A 408 12.79 -35.71 39.54
CA SER A 408 13.79 -35.04 38.68
C SER A 408 13.21 -34.64 37.32
N SER A 409 12.24 -35.39 36.81
CA SER A 409 11.55 -35.08 35.56
C SER A 409 10.62 -33.87 35.70
N ILE A 410 10.03 -33.67 36.87
CA ILE A 410 9.17 -32.52 37.18
C ILE A 410 10.02 -31.26 37.33
N GLU A 411 11.16 -31.37 38.03
CA GLU A 411 12.15 -30.28 38.15
C GLU A 411 12.65 -29.82 36.78
N LEU A 412 13.04 -30.77 35.92
CA LEU A 412 13.48 -30.49 34.54
C LEU A 412 12.36 -29.85 33.70
N PHE A 413 11.12 -30.33 33.83
CA PHE A 413 9.97 -29.75 33.12
C PHE A 413 9.69 -28.30 33.56
N HIS A 414 9.74 -28.03 34.87
CA HIS A 414 9.59 -26.68 35.42
C HIS A 414 10.68 -25.74 34.91
N PHE A 415 11.93 -26.21 34.82
CA PHE A 415 13.02 -25.47 34.22
C PHE A 415 12.72 -25.13 32.74
N TYR A 416 12.32 -26.12 31.93
CA TYR A 416 12.03 -25.92 30.51
C TYR A 416 10.92 -24.88 30.30
N LYS A 417 9.83 -25.00 31.07
CA LYS A 417 8.71 -24.06 31.01
C LYS A 417 9.15 -22.64 31.37
N THR A 418 9.92 -22.48 32.44
CA THR A 418 10.35 -21.17 32.94
C THR A 418 11.34 -20.51 31.99
N SER A 419 12.38 -21.23 31.57
CA SER A 419 13.42 -20.69 30.70
C SER A 419 12.91 -20.43 29.28
N LEU A 420 11.99 -21.24 28.77
CA LEU A 420 11.37 -20.99 27.46
C LEU A 420 10.45 -19.77 27.50
N ALA A 421 9.60 -19.63 28.52
CA ALA A 421 8.77 -18.45 28.70
C ALA A 421 9.61 -17.18 28.87
N GLN A 422 10.77 -17.27 29.52
CA GLN A 422 11.73 -16.18 29.62
C GLN A 422 12.35 -15.86 28.25
N CYS A 423 12.82 -16.86 27.50
CA CYS A 423 13.41 -16.66 26.17
C CYS A 423 12.42 -16.02 25.18
N ALA A 424 11.19 -16.52 25.14
CA ALA A 424 10.14 -16.03 24.23
C ALA A 424 9.76 -14.57 24.48
N LYS A 425 9.91 -14.07 25.71
CA LYS A 425 9.74 -12.65 26.02
C LYS A 425 10.90 -11.78 25.54
N LEU A 426 12.12 -12.34 25.53
CA LEU A 426 13.36 -11.60 25.28
C LEU A 426 13.75 -11.58 23.79
N SER A 427 13.40 -12.62 23.04
CA SER A 427 13.66 -12.73 21.61
C SER A 427 12.68 -13.69 20.95
N THR A 428 12.20 -13.31 19.76
CA THR A 428 11.37 -14.14 18.87
C THR A 428 12.13 -14.64 17.63
N SER A 429 13.45 -14.43 17.60
CA SER A 429 14.34 -14.61 16.45
C SER A 429 15.20 -15.89 16.59
N GLU A 430 16.34 -15.93 15.91
CA GLU A 430 17.33 -17.03 15.88
C GLU A 430 17.70 -17.57 17.28
N ARG A 431 17.74 -16.72 18.30
CA ARG A 431 18.13 -17.10 19.67
C ARG A 431 17.14 -18.06 20.33
N LEU A 432 15.84 -17.90 20.05
CA LEU A 432 14.81 -18.82 20.54
C LEU A 432 14.98 -20.20 19.91
N LEU A 433 15.32 -20.24 18.62
CA LEU A 433 15.62 -21.49 17.91
C LEU A 433 16.85 -22.17 18.50
N ASP A 434 17.94 -21.45 18.74
CA ASP A 434 19.15 -22.02 19.32
C ASP A 434 18.91 -22.55 20.74
N PHE A 435 18.13 -21.83 21.56
CA PHE A 435 17.74 -22.32 22.88
C PHE A 435 16.88 -23.60 22.79
N SER A 436 15.94 -23.67 21.83
CA SER A 436 15.12 -24.87 21.63
C SER A 436 15.96 -26.12 21.29
N LYS A 437 17.06 -25.96 20.53
CA LYS A 437 18.00 -27.06 20.22
C LYS A 437 18.71 -27.55 21.48
N ILE A 438 19.05 -26.65 22.40
CA ILE A 438 19.67 -27.00 23.68
C ILE A 438 18.70 -27.78 24.56
N LEU A 439 17.43 -27.35 24.64
CA LEU A 439 16.39 -28.11 25.32
C LEU A 439 16.24 -29.51 24.72
N ALA A 440 16.20 -29.64 23.39
CA ALA A 440 16.12 -30.95 22.74
C ALA A 440 17.33 -31.85 23.08
N LYS A 441 18.55 -31.30 23.06
CA LYS A 441 19.79 -32.01 23.43
C LYS A 441 19.73 -32.56 24.86
N TYR A 442 19.30 -31.78 25.84
CA TYR A 442 19.28 -32.24 27.23
C TYR A 442 18.09 -33.15 27.56
N LEU A 443 16.99 -33.06 26.81
CA LEU A 443 15.90 -34.02 26.92
C LEU A 443 16.36 -35.41 26.45
N ASP A 444 17.11 -35.47 25.34
CA ASP A 444 17.73 -36.70 24.87
C ASP A 444 18.77 -37.25 25.86
N GLN A 445 19.62 -36.38 26.43
CA GLN A 445 20.56 -36.79 27.47
C GLN A 445 19.86 -37.29 28.75
N TYR A 446 18.74 -36.69 29.15
CA TYR A 446 17.95 -37.18 30.27
C TYR A 446 17.42 -38.59 30.00
N ALA A 447 16.87 -38.83 28.81
CA ALA A 447 16.41 -40.15 28.41
C ALA A 447 17.55 -41.20 28.40
N GLN A 448 18.69 -40.87 27.79
CA GLN A 448 19.80 -41.80 27.62
C GLN A 448 20.66 -42.02 28.87
N GLN A 449 20.88 -40.98 29.67
CA GLN A 449 21.84 -41.04 30.79
C GLN A 449 21.17 -41.23 32.15
N VAL A 450 19.91 -40.83 32.29
CA VAL A 450 19.14 -40.97 33.55
C VAL A 450 18.17 -42.13 33.41
N LEU A 451 17.16 -42.02 32.53
CA LEU A 451 16.09 -43.02 32.45
C LEU A 451 16.61 -44.40 32.02
N LEU A 452 17.42 -44.47 30.96
CA LEU A 452 18.00 -45.72 30.48
C LEU A 452 18.98 -46.35 31.48
N PHE A 453 19.71 -45.52 32.25
CA PHE A 453 20.62 -46.01 33.28
C PHE A 453 19.89 -46.81 34.36
N PHE A 454 18.74 -46.33 34.82
CA PHE A 454 17.91 -47.05 35.80
C PHE A 454 17.25 -48.31 35.23
N LEU A 455 17.02 -48.37 33.91
CA LEU A 455 16.50 -49.56 33.23
C LEU A 455 17.58 -50.63 32.99
N GLN A 456 18.85 -50.24 32.88
CA GLN A 456 19.99 -51.12 32.56
C GLN A 456 20.84 -51.52 33.77
N GLY A 457 20.35 -51.31 35.01
CA GLY A 457 21.08 -51.61 36.24
C GLY A 457 21.48 -53.09 36.38
N ALA A 458 22.56 -53.35 37.11
CA ALA A 458 23.09 -54.70 37.36
C ALA A 458 22.06 -55.54 38.17
N GLY A 459 21.26 -56.34 37.46
CA GLY A 459 20.14 -57.11 38.00
C GLY A 459 18.88 -57.11 37.12
N GLY A 460 18.82 -56.25 36.10
CA GLY A 460 17.62 -56.02 35.28
C GLY A 460 16.68 -54.98 35.88
N PRO A 461 15.77 -54.38 35.10
CA PRO A 461 14.87 -53.34 35.60
C PRO A 461 13.85 -53.95 36.57
N SER A 462 13.69 -53.37 37.76
CA SER A 462 12.55 -53.71 38.61
C SER A 462 11.25 -53.27 37.92
N LEU A 463 10.15 -53.98 38.21
CA LEU A 463 8.83 -53.62 37.68
C LEU A 463 8.46 -52.18 38.08
N GLU A 464 8.78 -51.80 39.32
CA GLU A 464 8.56 -50.46 39.86
C GLU A 464 9.34 -49.39 39.08
N HIS A 465 10.62 -49.59 38.80
CA HIS A 465 11.41 -48.64 38.00
C HIS A 465 10.87 -48.51 36.58
N THR A 466 10.42 -49.62 35.99
CA THR A 466 9.83 -49.61 34.63
C THR A 466 8.55 -48.79 34.61
N ILE A 467 7.67 -48.97 35.61
CA ILE A 467 6.43 -48.20 35.74
C ILE A 467 6.73 -46.70 35.93
N LEU A 468 7.68 -46.34 36.80
CA LEU A 468 8.06 -44.94 37.03
C LEU A 468 8.60 -44.26 35.76
N VAL A 469 9.43 -44.97 34.98
CA VAL A 469 9.97 -44.43 33.73
C VAL A 469 8.88 -44.26 32.67
N LEU A 470 7.96 -45.23 32.53
CA LEU A 470 6.84 -45.14 31.60
C LEU A 470 5.88 -44.00 31.96
N ASN A 471 5.48 -43.91 33.24
CA ASN A 471 4.65 -42.81 33.75
C ASN A 471 5.31 -41.44 33.50
N THR A 472 6.64 -41.37 33.64
CA THR A 472 7.40 -40.15 33.38
C THR A 472 7.40 -39.79 31.89
N ALA A 473 7.55 -40.77 31.00
CA ALA A 473 7.46 -40.54 29.56
C ALA A 473 6.06 -40.05 29.16
N ASP A 474 5.00 -40.68 29.68
CA ASP A 474 3.62 -40.27 29.44
C ASP A 474 3.32 -38.87 30.00
N TYR A 475 3.87 -38.53 31.17
CA TYR A 475 3.80 -37.19 31.74
C TYR A 475 4.40 -36.15 30.80
N TRP A 476 5.63 -36.38 30.31
CA TRP A 476 6.31 -35.45 29.40
C TRP A 476 5.58 -35.32 28.06
N HIS A 477 5.10 -36.42 27.48
CA HIS A 477 4.32 -36.41 26.24
C HIS A 477 3.03 -35.59 26.39
N THR A 478 2.29 -35.79 27.48
CA THR A 478 1.03 -35.09 27.75
C THR A 478 1.25 -33.61 28.06
N LYS A 479 2.36 -33.27 28.73
CA LYS A 479 2.65 -31.89 29.15
C LYS A 479 3.40 -31.08 28.10
N HIS A 480 4.09 -31.69 27.15
CA HIS A 480 4.80 -30.97 26.08
C HIS A 480 3.85 -30.10 25.23
N SER A 481 2.62 -30.55 24.98
CA SER A 481 1.60 -29.74 24.26
C SER A 481 1.17 -28.47 25.00
N THR A 482 1.48 -28.34 26.29
CA THR A 482 1.19 -27.13 27.09
C THR A 482 2.34 -26.13 27.16
N ILE A 483 3.52 -26.46 26.62
CA ILE A 483 4.68 -25.55 26.62
C ILE A 483 4.57 -24.50 25.50
N GLY A 484 3.87 -24.81 24.40
CA GLY A 484 3.74 -23.93 23.23
C GLY A 484 2.46 -23.08 23.15
N ARG A 485 1.61 -23.11 24.18
CA ARG A 485 0.47 -22.19 24.36
C ARG A 485 0.80 -21.23 25.48
#